data_AF-A0A2T3Z734-F1
#
_entry.id   AF-A0A2T3Z734-F1
#
_cell.length_a   1.000
_cell.length_b   1.000
_cell.length_c   1.000
_cell.angle_alpha   90.00
_cell.angle_beta   90.00
_cell.angle_gamma   90.00
#
_symmetry.space_group_name_H-M   'P 1'
#
loop_
_entity.id
_entity.type
_entity.pdbx_description
1 polymer ?
#
loop_
_entity_poly.entity_id
_entity_poly.type
_entity_poly.pdbx_seq_one_letter_code
_entity_poly.pdbx_strand_id
1 'polypeptide(L)'
;MGGPTGVSAGVIAVLQLATTVTQYLKDIKRGSADRIRLRDELRSTVCLVEMLQDRLEDSEAILDDSSTLKPQSIDSLSVSNGPLQLFQQVLEEIVAELAPQDNLRRLAQPFTWPFDQKKVAELLACLERLKSHFNLVLQNNIAYMAHTHCIVD
;
A
#
# COMPACT_ATOMS: atom_id res chain seq x y z
N MET A 1 -24.48 -8.00 10.36
CA MET A 1 -23.72 -6.77 10.66
C MET A 1 -22.47 -7.17 11.44
N GLY A 2 -21.44 -7.55 10.69
CA GLY A 2 -20.10 -7.83 11.18
C GLY A 2 -19.22 -7.67 9.96
N GLY A 3 -18.72 -6.46 9.72
CA GLY A 3 -17.71 -6.27 8.68
C GLY A 3 -16.46 -7.05 9.09
N PRO A 4 -15.63 -7.52 8.15
CA PRO A 4 -14.37 -8.17 8.49
C PRO A 4 -13.48 -7.17 9.24
N THR A 5 -13.51 -7.20 10.58
CA THR A 5 -12.54 -6.50 11.42
C THR A 5 -11.26 -7.31 11.37
N GLY A 6 -10.47 -7.08 10.32
CA GLY A 6 -9.26 -7.84 10.02
C GLY A 6 -8.37 -7.14 9.00
N VAL A 7 -7.25 -7.78 8.69
CA VAL A 7 -6.18 -7.31 7.77
C VAL A 7 -6.72 -6.63 6.50
N SER A 8 -7.80 -7.18 5.91
CA SER A 8 -8.47 -6.67 4.70
C SER A 8 -8.94 -5.22 4.84
N ALA A 9 -9.60 -4.85 5.95
CA ALA A 9 -10.02 -3.47 6.20
C ALA A 9 -8.83 -2.50 6.29
N GLY A 10 -7.71 -2.95 6.88
CA GLY A 10 -6.47 -2.17 6.92
C GLY A 10 -5.87 -1.97 5.53
N VAL A 11 -5.86 -3.01 4.70
CA VAL A 11 -5.37 -2.94 3.31
C VAL A 11 -6.20 -1.95 2.50
N ILE A 12 -7.53 -2.02 2.59
CA ILE A 12 -8.45 -1.08 1.90
C ILE A 12 -8.18 0.37 2.34
N ALA A 13 -8.04 0.62 3.64
CA ALA A 13 -7.77 1.97 4.16
C ALA A 13 -6.46 2.55 3.59
N VAL A 14 -5.41 1.74 3.50
CA VAL A 14 -4.12 2.15 2.94
C VAL A 14 -4.21 2.40 1.43
N LEU A 15 -4.97 1.58 0.68
CA LEU A 15 -5.22 1.80 -0.75
C LEU A 15 -5.98 3.12 -1.02
N GLN A 16 -6.96 3.44 -0.18
CA GLN A 16 -7.68 4.71 -0.26
C GLN A 16 -6.74 5.90 -0.01
N LEU A 17 -5.88 5.83 1.01
CA LEU A 17 -4.88 6.86 1.28
C LEU A 17 -3.88 7.01 0.12
N ALA A 18 -3.42 5.90 -0.46
CA ALA A 18 -2.51 5.92 -1.60
C ALA A 18 -3.13 6.56 -2.85
N THR A 19 -4.44 6.39 -3.03
CA THR A 19 -5.22 7.08 -4.08
C THR A 19 -5.17 8.60 -3.87
N THR A 20 -5.38 9.07 -2.64
CA THR A 20 -5.27 10.49 -2.29
C THR A 20 -3.86 11.04 -2.56
N VAL A 21 -2.81 10.34 -2.10
CA VAL A 21 -1.42 10.75 -2.36
C VAL A 21 -1.12 10.82 -3.86
N THR A 22 -1.55 9.80 -4.61
CA THR A 22 -1.38 9.75 -6.06
C THR A 22 -2.04 10.95 -6.75
N GLN A 23 -3.20 11.38 -6.26
CA GLN A 23 -3.88 12.57 -6.78
C GLN A 23 -3.09 13.84 -6.47
N TYR A 24 -2.63 14.03 -5.24
CA TYR A 24 -1.78 15.18 -4.89
C TYR A 24 -0.51 15.25 -5.75
N LEU A 25 0.17 14.12 -5.97
CA LEU A 25 1.34 14.06 -6.85
C LEU A 25 1.01 14.42 -8.30
N LYS A 26 -0.19 14.11 -8.79
CA LYS A 26 -0.63 14.52 -10.14
C LYS A 26 -0.87 16.02 -10.24
N ASP A 27 -1.40 16.63 -9.18
CA ASP A 27 -1.79 18.04 -9.15
C ASP A 27 -0.59 19.01 -9.06
N ILE A 28 0.60 18.51 -8.68
CA ILE A 28 1.83 19.28 -8.65
C ILE A 28 2.35 19.61 -10.05
N LYS A 29 2.58 20.89 -10.34
CA LYS A 29 3.01 21.38 -11.66
C LYS A 29 4.53 21.53 -11.83
N ARG A 30 5.29 21.76 -10.75
CA ARG A 30 6.77 21.97 -10.77
C ARG A 30 7.50 20.81 -10.05
N GLY A 31 8.78 20.57 -10.37
CA GLY A 31 9.56 19.47 -9.79
C GLY A 31 9.33 18.10 -10.46
N SER A 32 9.24 18.10 -11.80
CA SER A 32 8.65 16.98 -12.56
C SER A 32 9.38 15.65 -12.42
N ALA A 33 10.72 15.60 -12.41
CA ALA A 33 11.45 14.33 -12.46
C ALA A 33 11.28 13.50 -11.16
N ASP A 34 11.62 14.09 -10.01
CA ASP A 34 11.49 13.42 -8.71
C ASP A 34 10.03 13.11 -8.36
N ARG A 35 9.11 14.02 -8.69
CA ARG A 35 7.67 13.80 -8.56
C ARG A 35 7.19 12.61 -9.40
N ILE A 36 7.60 12.53 -10.67
CA ILE A 36 7.23 11.42 -11.56
C ILE A 36 7.79 10.12 -10.98
N ARG A 37 9.06 10.10 -10.57
CA ARG A 37 9.70 8.92 -10.00
C ARG A 37 9.00 8.44 -8.72
N LEU A 38 8.75 9.33 -7.76
CA LEU A 38 8.05 8.98 -6.51
C LEU A 38 6.64 8.44 -6.79
N ARG A 39 5.92 9.08 -7.71
CA ARG A 39 4.57 8.68 -8.11
C ARG A 39 4.55 7.31 -8.78
N ASP A 40 5.51 7.01 -9.65
CA ASP A 40 5.56 5.74 -10.36
C ASP A 40 5.99 4.60 -9.42
N GLU A 41 6.90 4.88 -8.49
CA GLU A 41 7.30 3.96 -7.42
C GLU A 41 6.14 3.66 -6.45
N LEU A 42 5.37 4.69 -6.08
CA LEU A 42 4.15 4.53 -5.29
C LEU A 42 3.14 3.63 -6.02
N ARG A 43 2.90 3.85 -7.32
CA ARG A 43 1.98 3.00 -8.10
C ARG A 43 2.44 1.55 -8.16
N SER A 44 3.74 1.32 -8.36
CA SER A 44 4.30 -0.02 -8.33
C SER A 44 4.07 -0.70 -6.99
N THR A 45 4.16 0.05 -5.88
CA THR A 45 3.87 -0.45 -4.54
C THR A 45 2.38 -0.75 -4.34
N VAL A 46 1.50 0.17 -4.76
CA VAL A 46 0.04 0.01 -4.70
C VAL A 46 -0.41 -1.24 -5.44
N CYS A 47 0.12 -1.51 -6.64
CA CYS A 47 -0.23 -2.70 -7.42
C CYS A 47 0.02 -3.99 -6.63
N LEU A 48 1.11 -4.10 -5.86
CA LEU A 48 1.36 -5.27 -5.02
C LEU A 48 0.37 -5.38 -3.86
N VAL A 49 -0.08 -4.26 -3.32
CA VAL A 49 -1.06 -4.22 -2.23
C VAL A 49 -2.46 -4.56 -2.75
N GLU A 50 -2.82 -4.13 -3.96
CA GLU A 50 -4.05 -4.56 -4.64
C GLU A 50 -4.03 -6.08 -4.86
N MET A 51 -2.93 -6.64 -5.35
CA MET A 51 -2.78 -8.10 -5.49
C MET A 51 -2.90 -8.85 -4.16
N LEU A 52 -2.49 -8.24 -3.04
CA LEU A 52 -2.71 -8.81 -1.70
C LEU A 52 -4.18 -8.76 -1.31
N GLN A 53 -4.88 -7.66 -1.61
CA GLN A 53 -6.31 -7.52 -1.38
C GLN A 53 -7.11 -8.57 -2.15
N ASP A 54 -6.85 -8.72 -3.45
CA ASP A 54 -7.52 -9.71 -4.30
C ASP A 54 -7.42 -11.12 -3.70
N ARG A 55 -6.23 -11.49 -3.20
CA ARG A 55 -6.00 -12.80 -2.56
C ARG A 55 -6.70 -12.97 -1.21
N LEU A 56 -6.83 -11.88 -0.44
CA LEU A 56 -7.58 -11.92 0.81
C LEU A 56 -9.06 -12.16 0.52
N GLU A 57 -9.60 -11.47 -0.48
CA GLU A 57 -11.00 -11.65 -0.93
C GLU A 57 -11.24 -13.07 -1.48
N ASP A 58 -10.34 -13.59 -2.31
CA ASP A 58 -10.39 -14.96 -2.82
C ASP A 58 -10.36 -15.99 -1.67
N SER A 59 -9.52 -15.77 -0.66
CA SER A 59 -9.42 -16.67 0.49
C SER A 59 -10.66 -16.63 1.37
N GLU A 60 -11.24 -15.45 1.60
CA GLU A 60 -12.49 -15.29 2.36
C GLU A 60 -13.67 -15.98 1.66
N ALA A 61 -13.71 -15.98 0.33
CA ALA A 61 -14.73 -16.66 -0.46
C ALA A 61 -14.65 -18.20 -0.37
N ILE A 62 -13.46 -18.77 -0.17
CA ILE A 62 -13.23 -20.23 -0.05
C ILE A 62 -13.56 -20.74 1.36
N LEU A 63 -13.42 -19.90 2.39
CA LEU A 63 -13.62 -20.26 3.80
C LEU A 63 -15.09 -20.51 4.19
N ASP A 64 -16.05 -20.27 3.29
CA ASP A 64 -17.46 -20.60 3.49
C ASP A 64 -17.74 -22.11 3.32
N ASP A 65 -16.78 -22.93 2.85
CA ASP A 65 -16.97 -24.37 2.60
C ASP A 65 -16.27 -25.33 3.59
N SER A 66 -15.07 -25.04 4.12
CA SER A 66 -14.48 -25.93 5.13
C SER A 66 -13.24 -25.32 5.81
N SER A 67 -13.08 -25.67 7.08
CA SER A 67 -11.95 -25.36 7.97
C SER A 67 -10.59 -25.42 7.27
N THR A 68 -10.00 -24.27 6.94
CA THR A 68 -8.61 -24.24 6.45
C THR A 68 -7.84 -23.06 7.03
N LEU A 69 -6.58 -23.36 7.35
CA LEU A 69 -5.65 -22.53 8.08
C LEU A 69 -5.42 -21.21 7.32
N LYS A 70 -5.67 -20.08 7.98
CA LYS A 70 -5.28 -18.78 7.45
C LYS A 70 -3.76 -18.78 7.25
N PRO A 71 -3.24 -18.46 6.05
CA PRO A 71 -1.80 -18.42 5.83
C PRO A 71 -1.10 -17.52 6.85
N GLN A 72 -0.14 -18.06 7.61
CA GLN A 72 0.65 -17.31 8.62
C GLN A 72 1.30 -16.04 8.03
N SER A 73 1.53 -16.04 6.73
CA SER A 73 2.07 -14.91 5.96
C SER A 73 1.15 -13.69 5.92
N ILE A 74 -0.16 -13.85 6.01
CA ILE A 74 -1.11 -12.72 6.06
C ILE A 74 -1.04 -11.99 7.40
N ASP A 75 -0.84 -12.74 8.49
CA ASP A 75 -0.73 -12.14 9.82
C ASP A 75 0.51 -11.27 9.94
N SER A 76 1.57 -11.57 9.17
CA SER A 76 2.78 -10.73 9.08
C SER A 76 2.51 -9.30 8.59
N LEU A 77 1.42 -9.07 7.84
CA LEU A 77 1.03 -7.73 7.38
C LEU A 77 0.50 -6.85 8.51
N SER A 78 -0.10 -7.46 9.53
CA SER A 78 -0.80 -6.75 10.63
C SER A 78 -0.02 -6.75 11.94
N VAL A 79 1.20 -7.26 11.95
CA VAL A 79 2.11 -7.12 13.11
C VAL A 79 2.37 -5.63 13.34
N SER A 80 2.48 -5.24 14.61
CA SER A 80 2.88 -3.86 14.97
C SER A 80 4.23 -3.51 14.32
N ASN A 81 4.31 -2.33 13.71
CA ASN A 81 5.43 -1.90 12.85
C ASN A 81 5.66 -2.81 11.63
N GLY A 82 4.62 -3.53 11.21
CA GLY A 82 4.61 -4.35 10.00
C GLY A 82 4.57 -3.52 8.72
N PRO A 83 4.74 -4.16 7.56
CA PRO A 83 4.88 -3.48 6.28
C PRO A 83 3.63 -2.64 5.91
N LEU A 84 2.44 -3.04 6.33
CA LEU A 84 1.21 -2.27 6.06
C LEU A 84 1.18 -0.95 6.85
N GLN A 85 1.52 -1.00 8.13
CA GLN A 85 1.60 0.20 8.98
C GLN A 85 2.71 1.15 8.53
N LEU A 86 3.87 0.61 8.15
CA LEU A 86 4.97 1.40 7.60
C LEU A 86 4.57 2.08 6.27
N PHE A 87 3.85 1.37 5.40
CA PHE A 87 3.34 1.98 4.17
C PHE A 87 2.35 3.10 4.46
N GLN A 88 1.43 2.90 5.41
CA GLN A 88 0.52 3.96 5.85
C GLN A 88 1.28 5.20 6.33
N GLN A 89 2.29 5.05 7.19
CA GLN A 89 3.09 6.17 7.71
C GLN A 89 3.80 6.95 6.60
N VAL A 90 4.37 6.25 5.61
CA VAL A 90 4.99 6.89 4.43
C VAL A 90 3.97 7.72 3.65
N LEU A 91 2.76 7.19 3.47
CA LEU A 91 1.70 7.92 2.78
C LEU A 91 1.22 9.14 3.59
N GLU A 92 1.04 9.00 4.89
CA GLU A 92 0.67 10.10 5.80
C GLU A 92 1.72 11.21 5.79
N GLU A 93 3.00 10.86 5.77
CA GLU A 93 4.10 11.82 5.64
C GLU A 93 4.01 12.59 4.31
N ILE A 94 3.76 11.89 3.20
CA ILE A 94 3.57 12.56 1.90
C ILE A 94 2.32 13.45 1.92
N VAL A 95 1.23 13.03 2.55
CA VAL A 95 0.02 13.86 2.72
C VAL A 95 0.32 15.10 3.55
N ALA A 96 1.06 15.00 4.65
CA ALA A 96 1.37 16.15 5.50
C ALA A 96 2.08 17.27 4.74
N GLU A 97 2.95 16.92 3.79
CA GLU A 97 3.69 17.86 2.96
C GLU A 97 2.89 18.36 1.75
N LEU A 98 1.99 17.54 1.19
CA LEU A 98 1.27 17.86 -0.05
C LEU A 98 -0.16 18.35 0.14
N ALA A 99 -0.77 18.12 1.31
CA ALA A 99 -2.15 18.50 1.58
C ALA A 99 -2.31 20.03 1.53
N PRO A 100 -3.40 20.54 0.94
CA PRO A 100 -3.67 21.97 0.96
C PRO A 100 -3.81 22.47 2.40
N GLN A 101 -2.90 23.36 2.83
CA GLN A 101 -3.05 24.05 4.11
C GLN A 101 -4.10 25.18 3.95
N ASP A 102 -5.31 24.93 4.44
CA ASP A 102 -6.48 25.82 4.48
C ASP A 102 -7.10 26.31 3.16
N ASN A 103 -8.44 26.43 3.20
CA ASN A 103 -9.33 26.76 2.08
C ASN A 103 -9.00 28.10 1.38
N LEU A 104 -8.28 29.01 2.04
CA LEU A 104 -7.91 30.33 1.53
C LEU A 104 -6.60 30.33 0.70
N ARG A 105 -5.75 29.29 0.81
CA ARG A 105 -4.51 29.18 0.01
C ARG A 105 -4.67 28.46 -1.33
N ARG A 106 -5.81 27.82 -1.57
CA ARG A 106 -6.14 27.14 -2.84
C ARG A 106 -6.04 28.03 -4.08
N LEU A 107 -6.11 29.36 -3.92
CA LEU A 107 -6.14 30.32 -5.02
C LEU A 107 -4.80 31.01 -5.31
N ALA A 108 -3.78 30.91 -4.45
CA ALA A 108 -2.58 31.77 -4.54
C ALA A 108 -1.22 31.07 -4.57
N GLN A 109 -1.10 29.78 -4.23
CA GLN A 109 0.17 29.07 -4.37
C GLN A 109 -0.01 27.82 -5.24
N PRO A 110 0.44 27.84 -6.51
CA PRO A 110 0.50 26.62 -7.29
C PRO A 110 1.64 25.76 -6.75
N PHE A 111 1.27 24.72 -5.99
CA PHE A 111 1.91 23.40 -5.93
C PHE A 111 3.37 23.36 -6.39
N THR A 112 4.25 23.96 -5.60
CA THR A 112 5.69 23.75 -5.68
C THR A 112 6.02 22.42 -5.03
N TRP A 113 6.93 21.65 -5.64
CA TRP A 113 7.46 20.42 -5.06
C TRP A 113 8.12 20.73 -3.70
N PRO A 114 7.63 20.18 -2.58
CA PRO A 114 8.11 20.57 -1.26
C PRO A 114 9.32 19.76 -0.79
N PHE A 115 9.59 18.62 -1.43
CA PHE A 115 10.63 17.70 -1.00
C PHE A 115 12.00 18.10 -1.54
N ASP A 116 13.02 18.06 -0.69
CA ASP A 116 14.40 18.07 -1.15
C ASP A 116 14.82 16.69 -1.70
N GLN A 117 15.97 16.65 -2.38
CA GLN A 117 16.46 15.42 -3.00
C GLN A 117 16.73 14.29 -1.99
N LYS A 118 17.18 14.63 -0.78
CA LYS A 118 17.46 13.66 0.27
C LYS A 118 16.16 12.98 0.71
N LYS A 119 15.12 13.78 0.95
CA LYS A 119 13.82 13.28 1.37
C LYS A 119 13.18 12.40 0.31
N VAL A 120 13.29 12.77 -0.97
CA VAL A 120 12.81 11.92 -2.08
C VAL A 120 13.55 10.58 -2.10
N ALA A 121 14.87 10.58 -1.92
CA ALA A 121 15.64 9.34 -1.89
C ALA A 121 15.24 8.43 -0.72
N GLU A 122 14.98 8.99 0.46
CA GLU A 122 14.49 8.25 1.63
C GLU A 122 13.11 7.62 1.38
N LEU A 123 12.17 8.39 0.81
CA LEU A 123 10.83 7.90 0.47
C LEU A 123 10.90 6.77 -0.56
N LEU A 124 11.70 6.93 -1.61
CA LEU A 124 11.90 5.90 -2.64
C LEU A 124 12.50 4.63 -2.05
N ALA A 125 13.55 4.74 -1.24
CA ALA A 125 14.18 3.57 -0.60
C ALA A 125 13.21 2.83 0.33
N CYS A 126 12.34 3.57 1.02
CA CYS A 126 11.32 2.98 1.88
C CYS A 126 10.27 2.21 1.05
N LEU A 127 9.79 2.80 -0.05
CA LEU A 127 8.85 2.12 -0.96
C LEU A 127 9.47 0.87 -1.60
N GLU A 128 10.72 0.94 -2.07
CA GLU A 128 11.44 -0.22 -2.62
C GLU A 128 11.51 -1.37 -1.61
N ARG A 129 11.85 -1.08 -0.35
CA ARG A 129 11.87 -2.08 0.73
C ARG A 129 10.49 -2.65 1.02
N LEU A 130 9.45 -1.81 1.02
CA LEU A 130 8.06 -2.26 1.20
C LEU A 130 7.63 -3.20 0.08
N LYS A 131 7.99 -2.90 -1.18
CA LYS A 131 7.73 -3.81 -2.31
C LYS A 131 8.39 -5.16 -2.12
N SER A 132 9.63 -5.21 -1.61
CA SER A 132 10.28 -6.49 -1.30
C SER A 132 9.48 -7.27 -0.24
N HIS A 133 9.00 -6.63 0.81
CA HIS A 133 8.16 -7.28 1.82
C HIS A 133 6.82 -7.78 1.25
N PHE A 134 6.10 -6.95 0.49
CA PHE A 134 4.83 -7.37 -0.12
C PHE A 134 5.01 -8.52 -1.11
N ASN A 135 6.08 -8.50 -1.91
CA ASN A 135 6.42 -9.63 -2.79
C ASN A 135 6.69 -10.91 -2.02
N LEU A 136 7.41 -10.85 -0.88
CA LEU A 136 7.64 -12.04 -0.06
C LEU A 136 6.33 -12.62 0.49
N VAL A 137 5.40 -11.76 0.93
CA VAL A 137 4.07 -12.20 1.39
C VAL A 137 3.27 -12.80 0.23
N LEU A 138 3.29 -12.17 -0.95
CA LEU A 138 2.65 -12.70 -2.15
C LEU A 138 3.23 -14.07 -2.56
N GLN A 139 4.55 -14.24 -2.54
CA GLN A 139 5.20 -15.50 -2.91
C GLN A 139 4.95 -16.61 -1.88
N ASN A 140 5.01 -16.29 -0.59
CA ASN A 140 4.78 -17.29 0.46
C ASN A 140 3.33 -17.81 0.44
N ASN A 141 2.36 -16.96 0.12
CA ASN A 141 0.98 -17.39 -0.12
C ASN A 141 0.82 -18.35 -1.33
N ILE A 142 1.66 -18.24 -2.38
CA ILE A 142 1.62 -19.16 -3.54
C ILE A 142 2.04 -20.58 -3.13
N ALA A 143 3.05 -20.71 -2.26
CA ALA A 143 3.54 -22.01 -1.81
C ALA A 143 2.48 -22.78 -1.00
N TYR A 144 1.69 -22.08 -0.18
CA TYR A 144 0.57 -22.68 0.54
C TYR A 144 -0.50 -23.20 -0.42
N MET A 145 -0.91 -22.40 -1.41
CA MET A 145 -1.94 -22.79 -2.39
C MET A 145 -1.49 -23.96 -3.28
N ALA A 146 -0.21 -24.03 -3.66
CA ALA A 146 0.34 -25.15 -4.43
C ALA A 146 0.38 -26.46 -3.62
N HIS A 147 0.71 -26.39 -2.32
CA HIS A 147 0.67 -27.57 -1.45
C HIS A 147 -0.74 -28.11 -1.23
N THR A 148 -1.75 -27.25 -1.14
CA THR A 148 -3.14 -27.72 -0.98
C THR A 148 -3.63 -28.43 -2.24
N HIS A 149 -3.25 -27.96 -3.43
CA HIS A 149 -3.66 -28.60 -4.70
C HIS A 149 -3.03 -29.99 -4.89
N CYS A 150 -1.78 -30.19 -4.48
CA CYS A 150 -1.11 -31.50 -4.61
C CYS A 150 -1.56 -32.56 -3.58
N ILE A 151 -2.36 -32.22 -2.58
CA ILE A 151 -2.87 -33.19 -1.58
C ILE A 151 -4.24 -33.76 -1.99
N VAL A 152 -4.90 -33.18 -3.00
CA VAL A 152 -6.24 -33.59 -3.45
C VAL A 152 -6.22 -34.45 -4.73
N ASP A 153 -5.05 -34.72 -5.30
CA ASP A 153 -4.82 -35.62 -6.44
C ASP A 153 -4.10 -36.91 -6.00
#